data_AF-A0A0A9ED30-F1
#
_entry.id   AF-A0A0A9ED30-F1
#
_cell.length_a   1.000
_cell.length_b   1.000
_cell.length_c   1.000
_cell.angle_alpha   90.00
_cell.angle_beta   90.00
_cell.angle_gamma   90.00
#
_symmetry.space_group_name_H-M   'P 1'
#
loop_
_entity.id
_entity.type
_entity.pdbx_description
1 polymer ?
#
loop_
_entity_poly.entity_id
_entity_poly.type
_entity_poly.pdbx_seq_one_letter_code
_entity_poly.pdbx_strand_id
1 'polypeptide(L)'
;MMECIRRQLMTWFNERREASVQWTTILVPTAERRVQEAIERARGYQVARANEAEFEVVSAHEGTNIVDIRNRCCLCRGWQLYGVPCAHGVAALLSCRQNVHRYTESCFTVATYRKTYSQTIHPIPDRTLWNETSDQGQAEESKVEIIINPPKSLRPPGRPRKKRVRAEDRGRVKRVVHCSRCNQTGHFRTTCAAPI
;
A
#
# COMPACT_ATOMS: atom_id res chain seq x y z
N MET A 1 13.22 21.28 -11.90
CA MET A 1 12.36 20.41 -11.05
C MET A 1 12.39 18.95 -11.51
N MET A 2 11.96 18.64 -12.74
CA MET A 2 11.93 17.25 -13.24
C MET A 2 13.31 16.57 -13.30
N GLU A 3 14.34 17.31 -13.70
CA GLU A 3 15.71 16.78 -13.75
C GLU A 3 16.27 16.40 -12.36
N CYS A 4 15.90 17.16 -11.32
CA CYS A 4 16.27 16.82 -9.93
C CYS A 4 15.60 15.51 -9.50
N ILE A 5 14.32 15.32 -9.85
CA ILE A 5 13.58 14.08 -9.55
C ILE A 5 14.22 12.89 -10.28
N ARG A 6 14.54 13.05 -11.56
CA ARG A 6 15.19 11.99 -12.35
C ARG A 6 16.52 11.58 -11.75
N ARG A 7 17.39 12.54 -11.40
CA ARG A 7 18.69 12.27 -10.75
C ARG A 7 18.50 11.58 -9.41
N GLN A 8 17.55 12.04 -8.60
CA GLN A 8 17.26 11.42 -7.31
C GLN A 8 16.83 9.96 -7.46
N LEU A 9 15.91 9.68 -8.39
CA LEU A 9 15.45 8.32 -8.66
C LEU A 9 16.57 7.44 -9.21
N MET A 10 17.40 7.96 -10.11
CA MET A 10 18.57 7.26 -10.65
C MET A 10 19.52 6.80 -9.53
N THR A 11 19.92 7.73 -8.65
CA THR A 11 20.75 7.42 -7.48
C THR A 11 20.09 6.39 -6.59
N TRP A 12 18.81 6.60 -6.25
CA TRP A 12 18.02 5.70 -5.42
C TRP A 12 17.87 4.29 -5.96
N PHE A 13 17.68 4.12 -7.27
CA PHE A 13 17.59 2.80 -7.90
C PHE A 13 18.95 2.11 -7.87
N ASN A 14 20.04 2.85 -8.08
CA ASN A 14 21.38 2.30 -8.01
C ASN A 14 21.75 1.83 -6.59
N GLU A 15 21.58 2.70 -5.59
CA GLU A 15 21.84 2.38 -4.19
C GLU A 15 21.05 1.15 -3.72
N ARG A 16 19.78 1.04 -4.11
CA ARG A 16 18.93 -0.10 -3.74
C ARG A 16 19.37 -1.39 -4.41
N ARG A 17 19.80 -1.36 -5.68
CA ARG A 17 20.39 -2.54 -6.33
C ARG A 17 21.65 -2.98 -5.60
N GLU A 18 22.60 -2.07 -5.39
CA GLU A 18 23.86 -2.35 -4.71
C GLU A 18 23.63 -2.91 -3.30
N ALA A 19 22.77 -2.25 -2.51
CA ALA A 19 22.40 -2.72 -1.18
C ALA A 19 21.82 -4.14 -1.21
N SER A 20 21.04 -4.49 -2.24
CA SER A 20 20.43 -5.80 -2.36
C SER A 20 21.40 -6.93 -2.77
N VAL A 21 22.59 -6.62 -3.30
CA VAL A 21 23.57 -7.63 -3.75
C VAL A 21 24.03 -8.49 -2.58
N GLN A 22 24.32 -7.87 -1.43
CA GLN A 22 24.78 -8.55 -0.21
C GLN A 22 23.69 -9.34 0.53
N TRP A 23 22.41 -9.21 0.14
CA TRP A 23 21.32 -9.91 0.83
C TRP A 23 21.24 -11.38 0.40
N THR A 24 21.47 -12.29 1.32
CA THR A 24 21.43 -13.75 1.11
C THR A 24 20.16 -14.42 1.66
N THR A 25 19.36 -13.67 2.42
CA THR A 25 18.12 -14.14 3.05
C THR A 25 16.95 -14.20 2.05
N ILE A 26 15.87 -14.88 2.45
CA ILE A 26 14.64 -14.96 1.65
C ILE A 26 13.92 -13.59 1.64
N LEU A 27 13.87 -12.93 2.80
CA LEU A 27 13.19 -11.66 2.99
C LEU A 27 14.17 -10.50 3.03
N VAL A 28 13.69 -9.30 2.70
CA VAL A 28 14.44 -8.06 2.86
C VAL A 28 14.80 -7.85 4.35
N PRO A 29 15.93 -7.20 4.68
CA PRO A 29 16.43 -7.14 6.05
C PRO A 29 15.42 -6.61 7.09
N THR A 30 14.59 -5.65 6.70
CA THR A 30 13.55 -5.08 7.57
C THR A 30 12.45 -6.08 7.91
N ALA A 31 12.04 -6.92 6.95
CA ALA A 31 11.04 -7.96 7.18
C ALA A 31 11.65 -9.15 7.94
N GLU A 32 12.89 -9.52 7.60
CA GLU A 32 13.63 -10.57 8.29
C GLU A 32 13.77 -10.27 9.79
N ARG A 33 14.17 -9.04 10.14
CA ARG A 33 14.22 -8.58 11.54
C ARG A 33 12.87 -8.71 12.24
N ARG A 34 11.77 -8.34 11.58
CA ARG A 34 10.42 -8.44 12.18
C ARG A 34 10.00 -9.89 12.41
N VAL A 35 10.34 -10.78 11.49
CA VAL A 35 10.11 -12.23 11.66
C VAL A 35 10.93 -12.74 12.85
N GLN A 36 12.20 -12.36 12.95
CA GLN A 36 13.08 -12.76 14.05
C GLN A 36 12.54 -12.29 15.42
N GLU A 37 12.13 -11.03 15.53
CA GLU A 37 11.50 -10.48 16.75
C GLU A 37 10.20 -11.23 17.10
N ALA A 38 9.40 -11.61 16.11
CA ALA A 38 8.19 -12.39 16.32
C ALA A 38 8.48 -13.82 16.77
N ILE A 39 9.55 -14.46 16.23
CA ILE A 39 10.04 -15.77 16.67
C ILE A 39 10.47 -15.73 18.14
N GLU A 40 11.19 -14.69 18.55
CA GLU A 40 11.64 -14.53 19.93
C GLU A 40 10.47 -14.42 20.91
N ARG A 41 9.45 -13.63 20.57
CA ARG A 41 8.22 -13.50 21.38
C ARG A 41 7.40 -14.79 21.42
N ALA A 42 7.31 -15.50 20.28
CA ALA A 42 6.53 -16.73 20.15
C ALA A 42 7.01 -17.86 21.09
N ARG A 43 8.28 -17.85 21.52
CA ARG A 43 8.86 -18.89 22.41
C ARG A 43 8.12 -19.03 23.74
N GLY A 44 7.52 -17.95 24.24
CA GLY A 44 6.80 -17.95 25.51
C GLY A 44 5.31 -18.31 25.40
N TYR A 45 4.81 -18.62 24.21
CA TYR A 45 3.38 -18.82 23.99
C TYR A 45 3.00 -20.29 24.05
N GLN A 46 1.82 -20.57 24.60
CA GLN A 46 1.22 -21.89 24.58
C GLN A 46 0.34 -22.03 23.34
N VAL A 47 0.42 -23.16 22.65
CA VAL A 47 -0.30 -23.38 21.39
C VAL A 47 -1.13 -24.64 21.51
N ALA A 48 -2.43 -24.52 21.28
CA ALA A 48 -3.37 -25.63 21.13
C ALA A 48 -3.88 -25.66 19.69
N ARG A 49 -3.79 -26.82 19.04
CA ARG A 49 -4.22 -27.01 17.66
C ARG A 49 -5.69 -27.43 17.63
N ALA A 50 -6.54 -26.65 16.97
CA ALA A 50 -7.95 -26.96 16.82
C ALA A 50 -8.21 -27.88 15.62
N ASN A 51 -7.56 -27.60 14.47
CA ASN A 51 -7.63 -28.45 13.28
C ASN A 51 -6.35 -28.31 12.43
N GLU A 52 -6.42 -28.65 11.14
CA GLU A 52 -5.25 -28.60 10.25
C GLU A 52 -4.60 -27.20 10.20
N ALA A 53 -5.41 -26.12 10.22
CA ALA A 53 -4.97 -24.75 9.98
C ALA A 53 -5.30 -23.76 11.11
N GLU A 54 -6.20 -24.10 12.03
CA GLU A 54 -6.63 -23.22 13.12
C GLU A 54 -5.99 -23.61 14.46
N PHE A 55 -5.55 -22.59 15.19
CA PHE A 55 -4.82 -22.70 16.44
C PHE A 55 -5.32 -21.67 17.44
N GLU A 56 -5.41 -22.10 18.69
CA GLU A 56 -5.51 -21.22 19.84
C GLU A 56 -4.10 -20.97 20.40
N VAL A 57 -3.72 -19.70 20.54
CA VAL A 57 -2.41 -19.29 21.04
C VAL A 57 -2.59 -18.41 22.26
N VAL A 58 -2.07 -18.84 23.40
CA VAL A 58 -2.17 -18.14 24.68
C VAL A 58 -0.85 -17.42 24.96
N SER A 59 -0.93 -16.11 25.11
CA SER A 59 0.15 -15.22 25.52
C SER A 59 -0.08 -14.77 26.98
N ALA A 60 0.98 -14.77 27.79
CA ALA A 60 0.91 -14.37 29.20
C ALA A 60 0.42 -12.93 29.41
N HIS A 61 0.61 -12.05 28.42
CA HIS A 61 0.28 -10.63 28.52
C HIS A 61 -0.85 -10.19 27.57
N GLU A 62 -1.03 -10.89 26.45
CA GLU A 62 -1.97 -10.50 25.38
C GLU A 62 -3.23 -11.37 25.36
N GLY A 63 -3.34 -12.34 26.27
CA GLY A 63 -4.46 -13.28 26.35
C GLY A 63 -4.46 -14.30 25.21
N THR A 64 -5.64 -14.84 24.91
CA THR A 64 -5.84 -15.89 23.92
C THR A 64 -6.14 -15.29 22.54
N ASN A 65 -5.44 -15.80 21.52
CA ASN A 65 -5.63 -15.40 20.12
C ASN A 65 -5.91 -16.61 19.24
N ILE A 66 -6.89 -16.49 18.35
CA ILE A 66 -7.17 -17.50 17.33
C ILE A 66 -6.36 -17.15 16.08
N VAL A 67 -5.63 -18.14 15.57
CA VAL A 67 -4.77 -18.05 14.39
C VAL A 67 -5.26 -19.03 13.34
N ASP A 68 -5.44 -18.56 12.11
CA ASP A 68 -5.65 -19.39 10.92
C ASP A 68 -4.43 -19.22 10.00
N ILE A 69 -3.60 -20.26 9.92
CA ILE A 69 -2.37 -20.22 9.11
C ILE A 69 -2.64 -20.32 7.61
N ARG A 70 -3.78 -20.91 7.20
CA ARG A 70 -4.14 -21.06 5.78
C ARG A 70 -4.55 -19.72 5.20
N ASN A 71 -5.38 -18.99 5.94
CA ASN A 71 -5.83 -17.65 5.57
C ASN A 71 -4.88 -16.53 6.02
N ARG A 72 -3.76 -16.88 6.68
CA ARG A 72 -2.76 -15.91 7.17
C ARG A 72 -3.38 -14.85 8.10
N CYS A 73 -4.29 -15.31 8.96
CA CYS A 73 -5.12 -14.46 9.80
C CYS A 73 -4.83 -14.73 11.28
N CYS A 74 -4.83 -13.67 12.07
CA CYS A 74 -4.78 -13.74 13.52
C CYS A 74 -5.77 -12.75 14.13
N LEU A 75 -6.40 -13.10 15.25
CA LEU A 75 -7.35 -12.23 15.95
C LEU A 75 -6.70 -10.90 16.39
N CYS A 76 -5.41 -10.90 16.74
CA CYS A 76 -4.65 -9.67 17.01
C CYS A 76 -4.51 -8.72 15.80
N ARG A 77 -4.91 -9.14 14.59
CA ARG A 77 -4.84 -8.39 13.32
C ARG A 77 -3.44 -8.02 12.82
N GLY A 78 -2.40 -8.31 13.59
CA GLY A 78 -1.02 -7.97 13.23
C GLY A 78 -0.59 -8.56 11.89
N TRP A 79 -0.93 -9.83 11.61
CA TRP A 79 -0.56 -10.47 10.35
C TRP A 79 -1.20 -9.77 9.15
N GLN A 80 -2.51 -9.52 9.23
CA GLN A 80 -3.28 -8.89 8.16
C GLN A 80 -2.84 -7.44 7.90
N LEU A 81 -2.54 -6.68 8.95
CA LEU A 81 -2.12 -5.28 8.83
C LEU A 81 -0.73 -5.12 8.23
N TYR A 82 0.17 -6.05 8.54
CA TYR A 82 1.58 -5.90 8.21
C TYR A 82 2.06 -6.81 7.08
N GLY A 83 1.28 -7.81 6.68
CA GLY A 83 1.67 -8.82 5.68
C GLY A 83 2.80 -9.73 6.14
N VAL A 84 3.08 -9.78 7.45
CA VAL A 84 4.13 -10.60 8.07
C VAL A 84 3.52 -11.27 9.30
N PRO A 85 3.75 -12.58 9.53
CA PRO A 85 3.22 -13.27 10.70
C PRO A 85 3.51 -12.52 12.00
N CYS A 86 2.47 -12.26 12.79
CA CYS A 86 2.63 -11.78 14.16
C CYS A 86 3.19 -12.89 15.07
N ALA A 87 3.59 -12.57 16.30
CA ALA A 87 4.13 -13.57 17.23
C ALA A 87 3.18 -14.77 17.47
N HIS A 88 1.86 -14.56 17.53
CA HIS A 88 0.88 -15.65 17.60
C HIS A 88 0.90 -16.52 16.33
N GLY A 89 0.91 -15.89 15.16
CA GLY A 89 1.03 -16.56 13.87
C GLY A 89 2.30 -17.40 13.78
N VAL A 90 3.42 -16.84 14.22
CA VAL A 90 4.70 -17.53 14.30
C VAL A 90 4.64 -18.72 15.24
N ALA A 91 4.07 -18.57 16.45
CA ALA A 91 3.92 -19.68 17.38
C ALA A 91 3.13 -20.84 16.78
N ALA A 92 2.00 -20.55 16.12
CA ALA A 92 1.20 -21.55 15.41
C ALA A 92 2.01 -22.25 14.30
N LEU A 93 2.72 -21.49 13.45
CA LEU A 93 3.55 -22.02 12.37
C LEU A 93 4.69 -22.92 12.88
N LEU A 94 5.37 -22.49 13.94
CA LEU A 94 6.45 -23.26 14.56
C LEU A 94 5.92 -24.57 15.17
N SER A 95 4.74 -24.54 15.80
CA SER A 95 4.10 -25.72 16.40
C SER A 95 3.82 -26.83 15.38
N CYS A 96 3.52 -26.46 14.12
CA CYS A 96 3.28 -27.39 13.01
C CYS A 96 4.48 -27.51 12.05
N ARG A 97 5.68 -27.09 12.50
CA ARG A 97 6.97 -27.19 11.77
C ARG A 97 6.96 -26.53 10.39
N GLN A 98 6.17 -25.47 10.21
CA GLN A 98 6.13 -24.70 8.98
C GLN A 98 7.26 -23.67 8.94
N ASN A 99 7.75 -23.37 7.72
CA ASN A 99 8.75 -22.32 7.52
C ASN A 99 8.07 -20.95 7.54
N VAL A 100 8.29 -20.18 8.61
CA VAL A 100 7.69 -18.86 8.84
C VAL A 100 7.91 -17.87 7.68
N HIS A 101 9.09 -17.87 7.06
CA HIS A 101 9.43 -16.94 5.98
C HIS A 101 8.55 -17.16 4.73
N ARG A 102 7.96 -18.35 4.56
CA ARG A 102 7.03 -18.63 3.43
C ARG A 102 5.63 -18.05 3.63
N TYR A 103 5.34 -17.60 4.85
CA TYR A 103 4.03 -17.08 5.26
C TYR A 103 3.99 -15.54 5.30
N THR A 104 5.05 -14.88 4.86
CA THR A 104 5.08 -13.43 4.60
C THR A 104 4.60 -13.10 3.19
N GLU A 105 4.08 -11.88 3.01
CA GLU A 105 3.72 -11.37 1.70
C GLU A 105 4.91 -11.26 0.74
N SER A 106 4.66 -11.55 -0.54
CA SER A 106 5.70 -11.67 -1.56
C SER A 106 6.45 -10.36 -1.82
N CYS A 107 5.84 -9.22 -1.50
CA CYS A 107 6.44 -7.88 -1.60
C CYS A 107 7.64 -7.68 -0.65
N PHE A 108 7.76 -8.50 0.40
CA PHE A 108 8.90 -8.48 1.33
C PHE A 108 10.04 -9.41 0.93
N THR A 109 9.93 -10.17 -0.15
CA THR A 109 11.01 -11.07 -0.57
C THR A 109 12.14 -10.29 -1.24
N VAL A 110 13.38 -10.73 -1.04
CA VAL A 110 14.57 -10.17 -1.73
C VAL A 110 14.40 -10.30 -3.25
N ALA A 111 13.81 -11.40 -3.72
CA ALA A 111 13.53 -11.62 -5.13
C ALA A 111 12.61 -10.53 -5.72
N THR A 112 11.48 -10.23 -5.08
CA THR A 112 10.57 -9.15 -5.52
C THR A 112 11.23 -7.78 -5.44
N TYR A 113 12.03 -7.54 -4.40
CA TYR A 113 12.77 -6.28 -4.25
C TYR A 113 13.75 -6.07 -5.41
N ARG A 114 14.60 -7.08 -5.70
CA ARG A 114 15.55 -7.04 -6.82
C ARG A 114 14.86 -6.84 -8.15
N LYS A 115 13.74 -7.54 -8.38
CA LYS A 115 12.93 -7.36 -9.60
C LYS A 115 12.41 -5.93 -9.73
N THR A 116 11.89 -5.36 -8.65
CA THR A 116 11.37 -3.97 -8.60
C THR A 116 12.42 -2.93 -9.00
N TYR A 117 13.67 -3.09 -8.56
CA TYR A 117 14.75 -2.13 -8.81
C TYR A 117 15.72 -2.54 -9.93
N SER A 118 15.38 -3.58 -10.68
CA SER A 118 16.26 -4.16 -11.72
C SER A 118 16.58 -3.20 -12.87
N GLN A 119 15.64 -2.31 -13.22
CA GLN A 119 15.81 -1.39 -14.34
C GLN A 119 16.70 -0.19 -13.99
N THR A 120 17.49 0.26 -14.95
CA THR A 120 18.36 1.43 -14.82
C THR A 120 17.65 2.66 -15.35
N ILE A 121 17.66 3.74 -14.56
CA ILE A 121 17.26 5.06 -15.02
C ILE A 121 18.51 5.69 -15.63
N HIS A 122 18.51 5.87 -16.94
CA HIS A 122 19.70 6.39 -17.65
C HIS A 122 19.85 7.91 -17.50
N PRO A 123 21.10 8.43 -17.54
CA PRO A 123 21.33 9.86 -17.71
C PRO A 123 20.72 10.36 -19.01
N ILE A 124 20.20 11.60 -18.99
CA ILE A 124 19.73 12.28 -20.20
C ILE A 124 20.86 13.24 -20.63
N PRO A 125 21.19 13.30 -21.93
CA PRO A 125 22.15 14.28 -22.44
C PRO A 125 21.78 15.71 -22.07
N ASP A 126 22.75 16.62 -22.07
CA ASP A 126 22.46 18.04 -21.93
C ASP A 126 21.56 18.52 -23.07
N ARG A 127 20.73 19.54 -22.82
CA ARG A 127 19.82 20.09 -23.83
C ARG A 127 20.55 20.57 -25.07
N THR A 128 21.79 21.01 -24.95
CA THR A 128 22.65 21.40 -26.08
C THR A 128 22.95 20.27 -27.07
N LEU A 129 22.87 19.02 -26.61
CA LEU A 129 23.06 17.81 -27.43
C LEU A 129 21.74 17.23 -27.92
N TRP A 130 20.62 17.86 -27.60
CA TRP A 130 19.33 17.39 -28.10
C TRP A 130 19.23 17.86 -29.55
N ASN A 131 19.14 16.89 -30.46
CA ASN A 131 18.80 17.20 -31.85
C ASN A 131 17.44 17.90 -31.80
N GLU A 132 17.41 19.20 -32.13
CA GLU A 132 16.17 19.80 -32.55
C GLU A 132 15.69 18.93 -33.71
N THR A 133 14.50 18.39 -33.62
CA THR A 133 13.84 17.77 -34.78
C THR A 133 13.48 18.88 -35.77
N SER A 134 14.48 19.60 -36.27
CA SER A 134 14.41 20.47 -37.42
C SER A 134 14.71 19.60 -38.64
N ASP A 135 13.64 19.09 -39.23
CA ASP A 135 13.41 19.13 -40.68
C ASP A 135 14.63 18.93 -41.59
N GLN A 136 15.42 17.88 -41.39
CA GLN A 136 16.43 17.45 -42.36
C GLN A 136 16.31 15.95 -42.58
N GLY A 137 16.10 15.63 -43.86
CA GLY A 137 15.51 14.38 -44.32
C GLY A 137 16.35 13.13 -44.07
N GLN A 138 15.67 12.02 -44.35
CA GLN A 138 16.15 10.64 -44.51
C GLN A 138 16.11 9.77 -43.25
N ALA A 139 14.91 9.29 -42.91
CA ALA A 139 14.54 7.87 -43.04
C ALA A 139 13.07 7.68 -42.61
N GLU A 140 12.32 6.93 -43.41
CA GLU A 140 10.88 6.66 -43.29
C GLU A 140 10.51 5.75 -42.10
N GLU A 141 10.74 6.20 -40.87
CA GLU A 141 10.15 5.54 -39.71
C GLU A 141 9.38 6.54 -38.86
N SER A 142 8.15 6.79 -39.32
CA SER A 142 7.02 7.31 -38.56
C SER A 142 7.38 8.41 -37.56
N LYS A 143 7.41 9.66 -38.04
CA LYS A 143 7.25 10.87 -37.21
C LYS A 143 5.88 10.79 -36.53
N VAL A 144 5.76 9.98 -35.49
CA VAL A 144 4.57 9.95 -34.65
C VAL A 144 4.59 11.27 -33.91
N GLU A 145 3.85 12.26 -34.39
CA GLU A 145 3.45 13.38 -33.56
C GLU A 145 2.74 12.77 -32.34
N ILE A 146 3.46 12.66 -31.23
CA ILE A 146 2.86 12.22 -29.97
C ILE A 146 2.01 13.40 -29.51
N ILE A 147 0.76 13.41 -29.94
CA ILE A 147 -0.25 14.35 -29.46
C ILE A 147 -0.52 13.97 -28.00
N ILE A 148 0.13 14.67 -27.08
CA ILE A 148 -0.14 14.55 -25.64
C ILE A 148 -1.48 15.24 -25.38
N ASN A 149 -2.56 14.47 -25.51
CA ASN A 149 -3.89 14.95 -25.16
C ASN A 149 -3.99 15.12 -23.64
N PRO A 150 -4.72 16.15 -23.16
CA PRO A 150 -5.03 16.25 -21.74
C PRO A 150 -5.75 14.97 -21.29
N PRO A 151 -5.56 14.54 -20.02
CA PRO A 151 -6.31 13.42 -19.48
C PRO A 151 -7.80 13.59 -19.77
N LYS A 152 -8.47 12.56 -20.30
CA LYS A 152 -9.91 12.56 -20.57
C LYS A 152 -10.76 12.75 -19.28
N SER A 153 -10.13 12.84 -18.12
CA SER A 153 -10.78 13.21 -16.87
C SER A 153 -11.17 14.68 -16.90
N LEU A 154 -12.45 14.94 -17.17
CA LEU A 154 -13.05 16.23 -16.89
C LEU A 154 -13.00 16.47 -15.37
N ARG A 155 -12.56 17.66 -14.96
CA ARG A 155 -12.74 18.09 -13.58
C ARG A 155 -14.25 18.09 -13.32
N PRO A 156 -14.75 17.47 -12.23
CA PRO A 156 -16.18 17.53 -11.92
C PRO A 156 -16.65 18.99 -11.93
N PRO A 157 -17.83 19.30 -12.50
CA PRO A 157 -18.32 20.67 -12.55
C PRO A 157 -18.37 21.25 -11.13
N GLY A 158 -17.74 22.41 -10.96
CA GLY A 158 -17.71 23.14 -9.69
C GLY A 158 -16.37 23.80 -9.36
N ARG A 159 -16.44 24.87 -8.56
CA ARG A 159 -15.26 25.56 -8.04
C ARG A 159 -14.43 24.58 -7.18
N PRO A 160 -13.11 24.45 -7.41
CA PRO A 160 -12.24 23.71 -6.50
C PRO A 160 -12.45 24.19 -5.07
N ARG A 161 -12.77 23.27 -4.15
CA ARG A 161 -13.02 23.63 -2.76
C ARG A 161 -11.75 24.27 -2.19
N LYS A 162 -11.85 25.54 -1.76
CA LYS A 162 -10.72 26.28 -1.13
C LYS A 162 -10.24 25.63 0.17
N LYS A 163 -11.07 24.79 0.81
CA LYS A 163 -10.75 24.08 2.05
C LYS A 163 -10.76 22.58 1.82
N ARG A 164 -9.66 21.92 2.22
CA ARG A 164 -9.53 20.47 2.28
C ARG A 164 -10.51 19.93 3.34
N VAL A 165 -11.33 18.94 2.98
CA VAL A 165 -12.14 18.20 3.95
C VAL A 165 -11.18 17.35 4.77
N ARG A 166 -11.11 17.60 6.08
CA ARG A 166 -10.33 16.79 7.03
C ARG A 166 -10.95 15.39 7.10
N ALA A 167 -10.15 14.37 7.37
CA ALA A 167 -10.64 12.99 7.45
C ALA A 167 -11.77 12.85 8.48
N GLU A 168 -11.71 13.62 9.56
CA GLU A 168 -12.71 13.74 10.64
C GLU A 168 -14.12 14.13 10.15
N ASP A 169 -14.23 14.88 9.05
CA ASP A 169 -15.51 15.34 8.50
C ASP A 169 -16.16 14.31 7.55
N ARG A 170 -15.41 13.28 7.12
CA ARG A 170 -15.94 12.21 6.28
C ARG A 170 -16.67 11.21 7.18
N GLY A 171 -18.00 11.29 7.20
CA GLY A 171 -18.85 10.37 7.96
C GLY A 171 -19.74 11.04 9.01
N ARG A 172 -19.68 12.37 9.15
CA ARG A 172 -20.64 13.09 10.01
C ARG A 172 -22.05 12.94 9.43
N VAL A 173 -22.87 12.11 10.07
CA VAL A 173 -24.29 11.94 9.73
C VAL A 173 -24.95 13.32 9.80
N LYS A 174 -25.35 13.85 8.64
CA LYS A 174 -26.11 15.10 8.59
C LYS A 174 -27.48 14.82 9.21
N ARG A 175 -27.83 15.54 10.28
CA ARG A 175 -29.17 15.46 10.87
C ARG A 175 -30.20 15.78 9.79
N VAL A 176 -31.16 14.88 9.61
CA VAL A 176 -32.27 15.06 8.68
C VAL A 176 -33.19 16.15 9.25
N VAL A 177 -33.26 17.28 8.55
CA VAL A 177 -34.16 18.38 8.90
C VAL A 177 -35.56 18.05 8.42
N HIS A 178 -36.54 18.19 9.31
CA HIS A 178 -37.96 18.02 9.02
C HIS A 178 -38.65 19.40 9.02
N CYS A 179 -39.43 19.67 7.99
CA CYS A 179 -40.19 20.90 7.90
C CYS A 179 -41.37 20.86 8.87
N SER A 180 -41.44 21.79 9.82
CA SER A 180 -42.56 21.84 10.79
C SER A 180 -43.92 22.23 10.20
N ARG A 181 -44.00 22.48 8.89
CA ARG A 181 -45.26 22.83 8.20
C ARG A 181 -45.84 21.68 7.38
N CYS A 182 -45.01 21.00 6.58
CA CYS A 182 -45.47 19.87 5.76
C CYS A 182 -44.93 18.51 6.25
N ASN A 183 -44.15 18.49 7.33
CA ASN A 183 -43.48 17.31 7.88
C ASN A 183 -42.56 16.54 6.92
N GLN A 184 -42.28 17.09 5.73
CA GLN A 184 -41.33 16.50 4.80
C GLN A 184 -39.89 16.84 5.15
N THR A 185 -38.97 15.95 4.77
CA THR A 185 -37.54 16.11 5.01
C THR A 185 -36.86 16.96 3.94
N GLY A 186 -35.76 17.64 4.30
CA GLY A 186 -34.85 18.26 3.33
C GLY A 186 -35.01 19.77 3.13
N HIS A 187 -35.91 20.43 3.88
CA HIS A 187 -36.05 21.89 3.87
C HIS A 187 -36.56 22.42 5.22
N PHE A 188 -36.39 23.73 5.46
CA PHE A 188 -36.91 24.40 6.65
C PHE A 188 -38.29 25.01 6.39
N ARG A 189 -39.06 25.32 7.44
CA ARG A 189 -40.37 25.99 7.33
C ARG A 189 -40.32 27.28 6.49
N THR A 190 -39.22 28.02 6.59
CA THR A 190 -39.00 29.30 5.88
C THR A 190 -38.82 29.13 4.36
N THR A 191 -38.50 27.93 3.89
CA THR A 191 -38.27 27.62 2.47
C THR A 191 -39.27 26.58 1.96
N CYS A 192 -40.40 26.41 2.65
CA CYS A 192 -41.41 25.41 2.31
C CYS A 192 -42.34 25.93 1.21
N ALA A 193 -42.39 25.22 0.07
CA ALA A 193 -43.22 25.59 -1.08
C ALA A 193 -44.63 24.97 -1.05
N ALA A 194 -44.99 24.27 0.03
CA ALA A 194 -46.34 23.72 0.17
C ALA A 194 -47.38 24.86 0.23
N PRO A 195 -48.60 24.68 -0.31
CA PRO A 195 -49.71 25.62 -0.12
C PRO A 195 -50.05 25.80 1.37
N ILE A 196 -50.54 26.97 1.77
CA ILE A 196 -51.00 27.22 3.16
C ILE A 196 -52.37 26.58 3.32
#